data_AF-A0A3C1L3J1-F1
#
_entry.id   AF-A0A3C1L3J1-F1
#
_cell.length_a   1.000
_cell.length_b   1.000
_cell.length_c   1.000
_cell.angle_alpha   90.00
_cell.angle_beta   90.00
_cell.angle_gamma   90.00
#
_symmetry.space_group_name_H-M   'P 1'
#
loop_
_entity.id
_entity.type
_entity.pdbx_description
1 polymer ?
#
loop_
_entity_poly.entity_id
_entity_poly.type
_entity_poly.pdbx_seq_one_letter_code
_entity_poly.pdbx_strand_id
1 'polypeptide(L)'
;MSNLPPPPPPPPAGRGQQPGPQPPSGGKGRSLGAGWPRWTIPVLLAVLVGTLLLNQVWPSDSGEKLSFTEFITAVENDQVTKFSITNGSNAIAGELKDGTKFTTTARDGFPSEAETELLATHKVDWAPKEPESNWLLSSLGLLLPFVLIIGFLVWMNKRAQGQMGNVMSIGRSRAKAYQADKPSTTFADIAGYEGVKQEITEVVDFLRMPERFREIGARVPKGMLLVGPPGTGKTLFARAVAGEAGVGFLSVTGSDFMEMFVGVGASRVRDLFAQARKLGRAIIFIDEIDSIGRKRGAGLGGGHDEREQTLNQMLAEMDGFETSEGIVILAATNRPD
;
A
#
# COMPACT_ATOMS: atom_id res chain seq x y z
N MET A 1 60.71 -2.91 -60.46
CA MET A 1 59.47 -2.86 -61.27
C MET A 1 59.09 -4.30 -61.56
N SER A 2 58.44 -4.99 -60.63
CA SER A 2 56.99 -4.98 -60.32
C SER A 2 56.22 -6.00 -61.16
N ASN A 3 56.16 -7.25 -60.67
CA ASN A 3 55.16 -8.25 -61.05
C ASN A 3 54.58 -8.84 -59.75
N LEU A 4 53.71 -8.08 -59.10
CA LEU A 4 52.87 -8.55 -58.00
C LEU A 4 51.63 -9.23 -58.58
N PRO A 5 51.14 -10.34 -57.98
CA PRO A 5 49.93 -11.03 -58.44
C PRO A 5 48.67 -10.18 -58.23
N PRO A 6 47.62 -10.40 -59.04
CA PRO A 6 46.41 -9.57 -59.04
C PRO A 6 45.62 -9.67 -57.72
N PRO A 7 44.89 -8.61 -57.33
CA PRO A 7 44.18 -8.56 -56.07
C PRO A 7 42.98 -9.53 -56.03
N PRO A 8 42.63 -10.05 -54.84
CA PRO A 8 41.52 -10.98 -54.67
C PRO A 8 40.15 -10.31 -54.92
N PRO A 9 39.13 -11.09 -55.33
CA PRO A 9 37.80 -10.58 -55.65
C PRO A 9 37.07 -10.01 -54.42
N PRO A 10 36.15 -9.05 -54.61
CA PRO A 10 35.45 -8.40 -53.52
C PRO A 10 34.53 -9.38 -52.76
N PRO A 11 34.32 -9.17 -51.45
CA PRO A 11 33.50 -10.04 -50.63
C PRO A 11 32.03 -10.04 -51.08
N PRO A 12 31.27 -11.13 -50.83
CA PRO A 12 29.88 -11.23 -51.27
C PRO A 12 29.03 -10.13 -50.65
N ALA A 13 28.13 -9.56 -51.46
CA ALA A 13 27.14 -8.58 -51.04
C ALA A 13 26.41 -9.06 -49.78
N GLY A 14 26.40 -8.18 -48.76
CA GLY A 14 25.85 -8.47 -47.44
C GLY A 14 24.45 -9.06 -47.51
N ARG A 15 24.27 -10.21 -46.86
CA ARG A 15 22.95 -10.72 -46.50
C ARG A 15 22.22 -9.61 -45.77
N GLY A 16 21.08 -9.19 -46.34
CA GLY A 16 20.19 -8.23 -45.73
C GLY A 16 19.95 -8.59 -44.26
N GLN A 17 20.25 -7.65 -43.39
CA GLN A 17 19.89 -7.70 -41.98
C GLN A 17 18.38 -7.95 -41.91
N GLN A 18 18.00 -9.13 -41.41
CA GLN A 18 16.68 -9.30 -40.84
C GLN A 18 16.53 -8.25 -39.74
N PRO A 19 15.46 -7.44 -39.73
CA PRO A 19 15.22 -6.55 -38.61
C PRO A 19 15.04 -7.41 -37.36
N GLY A 20 15.89 -7.21 -36.35
CA GLY A 20 15.67 -7.79 -35.03
C GLY A 20 14.29 -7.40 -34.50
N PRO A 21 13.75 -8.15 -33.52
CA PRO A 21 12.44 -7.83 -32.96
C PRO A 21 12.47 -6.40 -32.43
N GLN A 22 11.67 -5.52 -33.04
CA GLN A 22 11.47 -4.17 -32.55
C GLN A 22 10.94 -4.26 -31.11
N PRO A 23 11.46 -3.45 -30.16
CA PRO A 23 10.80 -3.32 -28.87
C PRO A 23 9.37 -2.86 -29.14
N PRO A 24 8.36 -3.41 -28.45
CA PRO A 24 6.97 -3.06 -28.74
C PRO A 24 6.82 -1.55 -28.65
N SER A 25 6.50 -0.96 -29.79
CA SER A 25 6.11 0.42 -29.94
C SER A 25 5.13 0.77 -28.84
N GLY A 26 5.36 1.90 -28.17
CA GLY A 26 4.46 2.46 -27.18
C GLY A 26 3.05 2.56 -27.73
N GLY A 27 2.28 1.49 -27.51
CA GLY A 27 0.85 1.53 -27.59
C GLY A 27 0.43 2.55 -26.55
N LYS A 28 -0.09 3.69 -27.02
CA LYS A 28 -1.01 4.50 -26.24
C LYS A 28 -2.13 3.55 -25.85
N GLY A 29 -1.95 2.87 -24.72
CA GLY A 29 -2.99 2.15 -24.04
C GLY A 29 -4.06 3.19 -23.75
N ARG A 30 -5.09 3.22 -24.60
CA ARG A 30 -6.37 3.82 -24.26
C ARG A 30 -6.71 3.20 -22.92
N SER A 31 -6.62 4.01 -21.87
CA SER A 31 -7.06 3.66 -20.54
C SER A 31 -8.56 3.41 -20.60
N LEU A 32 -8.97 2.19 -20.97
CA LEU A 32 -10.29 1.66 -20.69
C LEU A 32 -10.34 1.26 -19.22
N GLY A 33 -10.09 2.24 -18.38
CA GLY A 33 -10.41 2.25 -16.97
C GLY A 33 -11.14 3.56 -16.76
N ALA A 34 -12.37 3.66 -17.28
CA ALA A 34 -13.30 4.70 -16.89
C ALA A 34 -13.64 4.46 -15.40
N GLY A 35 -12.68 4.79 -14.53
CA GLY A 35 -12.88 4.84 -13.10
C GLY A 35 -13.99 5.85 -12.86
N TRP A 36 -15.04 5.39 -12.18
CA TRP A 36 -16.18 6.24 -11.88
C TRP A 36 -15.71 7.54 -11.23
N PRO A 37 -16.29 8.69 -11.61
CA PRO A 37 -15.90 9.97 -11.06
C PRO A 37 -15.99 9.93 -9.53
N ARG A 38 -15.12 10.65 -8.82
CA ARG A 38 -14.99 10.57 -7.34
C ARG A 38 -16.29 10.89 -6.57
N TRP A 39 -17.28 11.47 -7.26
CA TRP A 39 -18.61 11.81 -6.76
C TRP A 39 -19.60 10.64 -6.76
N THR A 40 -19.27 9.49 -7.34
CA THR A 40 -20.22 8.37 -7.39
C THR A 40 -20.44 7.69 -6.05
N ILE A 41 -19.42 7.65 -5.18
CA ILE A 41 -19.54 7.10 -3.82
C ILE A 41 -20.47 7.97 -2.97
N PRO A 42 -20.28 9.31 -2.86
CA PRO A 42 -21.21 10.13 -2.11
C PRO A 42 -22.61 10.17 -2.73
N VAL A 43 -22.75 10.06 -4.05
CA VAL A 43 -24.07 9.97 -4.71
C VAL A 43 -24.78 8.67 -4.34
N LEU A 44 -24.09 7.51 -4.37
CA LEU A 44 -24.67 6.23 -3.94
C LEU A 44 -25.07 6.25 -2.47
N LEU A 45 -24.26 6.89 -1.62
CA LEU A 45 -24.53 7.01 -0.20
C LEU A 45 -25.72 7.95 0.07
N ALA A 46 -25.83 9.04 -0.69
CA ALA A 46 -26.97 9.95 -0.66
C ALA A 46 -28.26 9.27 -1.16
N VAL A 47 -28.17 8.40 -2.17
CA VAL A 47 -29.32 7.60 -2.65
C VAL A 47 -29.74 6.59 -1.59
N LEU A 48 -28.79 5.89 -0.95
CA LEU A 48 -29.08 4.93 0.12
C LEU A 48 -29.76 5.62 1.32
N VAL A 49 -29.20 6.74 1.78
CA VAL A 49 -29.77 7.55 2.86
C VAL A 49 -31.13 8.12 2.44
N GLY A 50 -31.25 8.59 1.20
CA GLY A 50 -32.51 9.05 0.62
C GLY A 50 -33.58 7.98 0.64
N THR A 51 -33.27 6.74 0.24
CA THR A 51 -34.22 5.61 0.28
C THR A 51 -34.61 5.21 1.69
N LEU A 52 -33.69 5.31 2.66
CA LEU A 52 -33.98 5.01 4.06
C LEU A 52 -34.87 6.08 4.71
N LEU A 53 -34.64 7.35 4.36
CA LEU A 53 -35.42 8.49 4.85
C LEU A 53 -36.76 8.65 4.12
N LEU A 54 -36.88 8.19 2.88
CA LEU A 54 -38.12 8.23 2.09
C LEU A 54 -39.26 7.44 2.75
N ASN A 55 -38.93 6.32 3.42
CA ASN A 55 -39.92 5.54 4.17
C ASN A 55 -40.43 6.28 5.43
N GLN A 56 -39.75 7.35 5.86
CA GLN A 56 -40.11 8.15 7.04
C GLN A 56 -40.85 9.46 6.67
N VAL A 57 -40.76 9.88 5.40
CA VAL A 57 -41.33 11.16 4.91
C VAL A 57 -42.68 10.98 4.20
N TRP A 58 -43.08 9.76 3.84
CA TRP A 58 -44.41 9.48 3.30
C TRP A 58 -45.35 8.91 4.38
N PRO A 59 -46.12 9.74 5.10
CA PRO A 59 -47.21 9.27 5.95
C PRO A 59 -48.34 8.71 5.06
N SER A 60 -48.71 7.45 5.31
CA SER A 60 -49.72 6.70 4.54
C SER A 60 -51.18 7.04 4.85
N ASP A 61 -51.47 8.06 5.65
CA ASP A 61 -52.85 8.39 6.06
C ASP A 61 -53.30 9.73 5.48
N SER A 62 -53.98 9.68 4.34
CA SER A 62 -54.59 10.83 3.67
C SER A 62 -56.06 11.05 4.11
N GLY A 63 -56.32 11.07 5.41
CA GLY A 63 -57.64 11.31 5.99
C GLY A 63 -57.58 12.30 7.16
N GLU A 64 -58.68 13.02 7.39
CA GLU A 64 -58.79 13.92 8.55
C GLU A 64 -58.77 13.08 9.84
N LYS A 65 -57.91 13.45 10.80
CA LYS A 65 -57.78 12.71 12.07
C LYS A 65 -58.88 13.15 13.04
N LEU A 66 -59.92 12.33 13.19
CA LEU A 66 -60.97 12.52 14.18
C LEU A 66 -60.64 11.78 15.46
N SER A 67 -60.96 12.35 16.62
CA SER A 67 -60.93 11.62 17.89
C SER A 67 -62.02 10.55 17.92
N PHE A 68 -61.83 9.50 18.74
CA PHE A 68 -62.81 8.43 18.87
C PHE A 68 -64.17 8.96 19.34
N THR A 69 -64.17 9.94 20.25
CA THR A 69 -65.38 10.59 20.74
C THR A 69 -66.12 11.33 19.63
N GLU A 70 -65.40 12.09 18.80
CA GLU A 70 -66.00 12.78 17.64
C GLU A 70 -66.58 11.81 16.63
N PHE A 71 -65.94 10.65 16.44
CA PHE A 71 -66.48 9.59 15.60
C PHE A 71 -67.80 9.03 16.14
N ILE A 72 -67.87 8.68 17.43
CA ILE A 72 -69.12 8.18 18.04
C ILE A 72 -70.23 9.24 17.94
N THR A 73 -69.93 10.51 18.22
CA THR A 73 -70.88 11.61 18.05
C THR A 73 -71.32 11.78 16.59
N ALA A 74 -70.43 11.58 15.62
CA ALA A 74 -70.78 11.61 14.20
C ALA A 74 -71.66 10.42 13.79
N VAL A 75 -71.51 9.26 14.43
CA VAL A 75 -72.40 8.11 14.24
C VAL A 75 -73.78 8.37 14.84
N GLU A 76 -73.85 8.90 16.07
CA GLU A 76 -75.13 9.26 16.73
C GLU A 76 -75.93 10.30 15.94
N ASN A 77 -75.25 11.23 15.26
CA ASN A 77 -75.87 12.26 14.43
C ASN A 77 -76.16 11.81 12.98
N ASP A 78 -76.09 10.51 12.69
CA ASP A 78 -76.29 9.93 11.35
C ASP A 78 -75.33 10.48 10.28
N GLN A 79 -74.12 10.93 10.63
CA GLN A 79 -73.21 11.58 9.68
C GLN A 79 -72.25 10.60 8.99
N VAL A 80 -72.16 9.35 9.44
CA VAL A 80 -71.26 8.33 8.90
C VAL A 80 -72.02 7.39 7.96
N THR A 81 -71.49 7.16 6.76
CA THR A 81 -72.13 6.24 5.78
C THR A 81 -71.53 4.84 5.83
N LYS A 82 -70.19 4.77 5.82
CA LYS A 82 -69.43 3.52 5.81
C LYS A 82 -68.13 3.71 6.58
N PHE A 83 -67.73 2.71 7.33
CA PHE A 83 -66.39 2.66 7.90
C PHE A 83 -65.81 1.25 7.85
N SER A 84 -64.49 1.17 7.91
CA SER A 84 -63.73 -0.07 7.90
C SER A 84 -62.80 -0.09 9.10
N ILE A 85 -62.75 -1.21 9.81
CA ILE A 85 -61.85 -1.43 10.94
C ILE A 85 -60.68 -2.28 10.43
N THR A 86 -59.46 -1.80 10.67
CA THR A 86 -58.23 -2.55 10.36
C THR A 86 -57.90 -3.48 11.52
N ASN A 87 -57.98 -4.79 11.29
CA ASN A 87 -57.63 -5.79 12.30
C ASN A 87 -56.14 -5.66 12.69
N GLY A 88 -55.87 -5.46 13.97
CA GLY A 88 -54.51 -5.42 14.56
C GLY A 88 -53.98 -4.03 14.94
N SER A 89 -54.61 -2.93 14.52
CA SER A 89 -54.20 -1.56 14.91
C SER A 89 -55.34 -0.71 15.49
N ASN A 90 -56.56 -1.26 15.60
CA ASN A 90 -57.80 -0.56 15.94
C ASN A 90 -58.05 0.72 15.11
N ALA A 91 -57.39 0.87 13.95
CA ALA A 91 -57.58 2.02 13.08
C ALA A 91 -58.91 1.87 12.33
N ILE A 92 -59.80 2.85 12.52
CA ILE A 92 -61.05 3.02 11.79
C ILE A 92 -60.82 4.04 10.69
N ALA A 93 -61.13 3.67 9.45
CA ALA A 93 -61.16 4.58 8.32
C ALA A 93 -62.56 4.57 7.70
N GLY A 94 -63.15 5.75 7.51
CA GLY A 94 -64.53 5.86 7.02
C GLY A 94 -64.78 7.13 6.22
N GLU A 95 -66.01 7.25 5.73
CA GLU A 95 -66.48 8.37 4.93
C GLU A 95 -67.75 8.97 5.53
N LEU A 96 -67.72 10.28 5.77
CA LEU A 96 -68.89 11.05 6.21
C LEU A 96 -69.87 11.23 5.03
N LYS A 97 -71.13 11.55 5.32
CA LYS A 97 -72.16 11.84 4.29
C LYS A 97 -71.77 12.97 3.33
N ASP A 98 -70.84 13.84 3.74
CA ASP A 98 -70.30 14.94 2.94
C ASP A 98 -69.14 14.51 2.01
N GLY A 99 -68.77 13.23 1.99
CA GLY A 99 -67.67 12.68 1.18
C GLY A 99 -66.28 12.84 1.80
N THR A 100 -66.17 13.46 2.98
CA THR A 100 -64.91 13.62 3.70
C THR A 100 -64.44 12.29 4.28
N LYS A 101 -63.20 11.90 3.98
CA LYS A 101 -62.55 10.71 4.53
C LYS A 101 -61.90 11.04 5.87
N PHE A 102 -62.22 10.25 6.88
CA PHE A 102 -61.64 10.38 8.21
C PHE A 102 -60.92 9.10 8.64
N THR A 103 -59.94 9.28 9.51
CA THR A 103 -59.22 8.19 10.19
C THR A 103 -59.27 8.44 11.69
N THR A 104 -59.66 7.43 12.47
CA THR A 104 -59.69 7.50 13.93
C THR A 104 -59.15 6.19 14.52
N THR A 105 -58.71 6.21 15.78
CA THR A 105 -58.23 5.01 16.48
C THR A 105 -59.27 4.60 17.51
N ALA A 106 -59.81 3.39 17.38
CA ALA A 106 -60.78 2.84 18.32
C ALA A 106 -60.10 2.40 19.62
N ARG A 107 -60.91 2.37 20.70
CA ARG A 107 -60.51 1.73 21.95
C ARG A 107 -60.43 0.21 21.76
N ASP A 108 -59.53 -0.44 22.49
CA ASP A 108 -59.43 -1.89 22.54
C ASP A 108 -60.77 -2.54 22.88
N GLY A 109 -61.19 -3.52 22.06
CA GLY A 109 -62.45 -4.24 22.22
C GLY A 109 -63.67 -3.64 21.48
N PHE A 110 -63.48 -2.65 20.61
CA PHE A 110 -64.54 -2.14 19.72
C PHE A 110 -64.79 -3.10 18.53
N PRO A 111 -66.06 -3.34 18.13
CA PRO A 111 -67.30 -2.85 18.72
C PRO A 111 -67.82 -3.74 19.88
N SER A 112 -68.27 -3.11 20.97
CA SER A 112 -69.00 -3.79 22.07
C SER A 112 -70.48 -4.04 21.71
N GLU A 113 -71.19 -4.88 22.47
CA GLU A 113 -72.61 -5.21 22.20
C GLU A 113 -73.50 -3.94 22.07
N ALA A 114 -73.32 -2.96 22.96
CA ALA A 114 -74.06 -1.69 22.90
C ALA A 114 -73.70 -0.83 21.67
N GLU A 115 -72.45 -0.87 21.22
CA GLU A 115 -72.00 -0.14 20.04
C GLU A 115 -72.46 -0.85 18.75
N THR A 116 -72.54 -2.18 18.74
CA THR A 116 -73.14 -2.93 17.62
C THR A 116 -74.63 -2.63 17.46
N GLU A 117 -75.37 -2.44 18.55
CA GLU A 117 -76.77 -2.02 18.51
C GLU A 117 -76.93 -0.58 18.01
N LEU A 118 -76.04 0.34 18.41
CA LEU A 118 -76.03 1.72 17.94
C LEU A 118 -75.73 1.79 16.43
N LEU A 119 -74.73 1.06 15.95
CA LEU A 119 -74.38 1.00 14.52
C LEU A 119 -75.49 0.36 13.68
N ALA A 120 -76.18 -0.66 14.21
CA ALA A 120 -77.32 -1.30 13.56
C ALA A 120 -78.56 -0.38 13.49
N THR A 121 -78.80 0.40 14.55
CA THR A 121 -79.92 1.37 14.62
C THR A 121 -79.75 2.49 13.59
N HIS A 122 -78.52 2.97 13.40
CA HIS A 122 -78.17 4.04 12.46
C HIS A 122 -77.79 3.53 11.05
N LYS A 123 -77.96 2.23 10.76
CA LYS A 123 -77.71 1.58 9.45
C LYS A 123 -76.32 1.85 8.87
N VAL A 124 -75.29 1.83 9.70
CA VAL A 124 -73.91 2.06 9.25
C VAL A 124 -73.28 0.74 8.78
N ASP A 125 -72.95 0.65 7.49
CA ASP A 125 -72.26 -0.53 6.95
C ASP A 125 -70.80 -0.55 7.42
N TRP A 126 -70.38 -1.64 8.06
CA TRP A 126 -68.99 -1.85 8.45
C TRP A 126 -68.45 -3.17 7.94
N ALA A 127 -67.20 -3.15 7.48
CA ALA A 127 -66.48 -4.34 7.03
C ALA A 127 -65.05 -4.34 7.58
N PRO A 128 -64.54 -5.48 8.08
CA PRO A 128 -63.14 -5.61 8.45
C PRO A 128 -62.27 -5.51 7.20
N LYS A 129 -61.30 -4.59 7.21
CA LYS A 129 -60.29 -4.48 6.16
C LYS A 129 -59.06 -5.25 6.61
N GLU A 130 -58.73 -6.32 5.91
CA GLU A 130 -57.44 -6.98 6.12
C GLU A 130 -56.33 -6.04 5.63
N PRO A 131 -55.23 -5.89 6.38
CA PRO A 131 -54.10 -5.10 5.91
C PRO A 131 -53.54 -5.78 4.65
N GLU A 132 -53.78 -5.18 3.48
CA GLU A 132 -53.10 -5.57 2.24
C GLU A 132 -51.61 -5.29 2.37
N SER A 133 -50.88 -6.25 2.93
CA SER A 133 -49.44 -6.21 2.97
C SER A 133 -48.91 -6.70 1.62
N ASN A 134 -48.43 -5.77 0.80
CA ASN A 134 -47.64 -6.12 -0.38
C ASN A 134 -46.28 -6.67 0.06
N TRP A 135 -46.27 -7.89 0.57
CA TRP A 135 -45.09 -8.57 1.13
C TRP A 135 -43.91 -8.59 0.14
N LEU A 136 -44.19 -8.64 -1.15
CA LEU A 136 -43.22 -8.53 -2.24
C LEU A 136 -42.55 -7.14 -2.29
N LEU A 137 -43.29 -6.04 -2.18
CA LEU A 137 -42.70 -4.70 -2.09
C LEU A 137 -41.97 -4.49 -0.75
N SER A 138 -42.53 -4.98 0.36
CA SER A 138 -41.91 -4.87 1.69
C SER A 138 -40.59 -5.64 1.78
N SER A 139 -40.52 -6.83 1.19
CA SER A 139 -39.29 -7.63 1.14
C SER A 139 -38.24 -7.03 0.20
N LEU A 140 -38.64 -6.44 -0.93
CA LEU A 140 -37.72 -5.75 -1.83
C LEU A 140 -37.05 -4.54 -1.17
N GLY A 141 -37.81 -3.77 -0.37
CA GLY A 141 -37.28 -2.65 0.41
C GLY A 141 -36.23 -3.08 1.44
N LEU A 142 -36.42 -4.24 2.09
CA LEU A 142 -35.48 -4.78 3.07
C LEU A 142 -34.23 -5.39 2.41
N LEU A 143 -34.35 -6.00 1.23
CA LEU A 143 -33.25 -6.67 0.54
C LEU A 143 -32.34 -5.71 -0.24
N LEU A 144 -32.86 -4.57 -0.70
CA LEU A 144 -32.12 -3.57 -1.46
C LEU A 144 -30.81 -3.09 -0.78
N PRO A 145 -30.75 -2.77 0.53
CA PRO A 145 -29.49 -2.41 1.18
C PRO A 145 -28.46 -3.54 1.19
N PHE A 146 -28.89 -4.80 1.36
CA PHE A 146 -27.98 -5.94 1.34
C PHE A 146 -27.40 -6.19 -0.06
N VAL A 147 -28.24 -6.09 -1.10
CA VAL A 147 -27.79 -6.24 -2.49
C VAL A 147 -26.80 -5.14 -2.87
N LEU A 148 -27.02 -3.90 -2.43
CA LEU A 148 -26.08 -2.80 -2.66
C LEU A 148 -24.75 -3.00 -1.93
N ILE A 149 -24.77 -3.46 -0.68
CA ILE A 149 -23.54 -3.74 0.10
C ILE A 149 -22.75 -4.90 -0.51
N ILE A 150 -23.42 -6.00 -0.87
CA ILE A 150 -22.78 -7.17 -1.49
C ILE A 150 -22.21 -6.79 -2.87
N GLY A 151 -22.97 -6.04 -3.67
CA GLY A 151 -22.50 -5.52 -4.96
C GLY A 151 -21.28 -4.61 -4.81
N PHE A 152 -21.29 -3.72 -3.82
CA PHE A 152 -20.17 -2.84 -3.51
C PHE A 152 -18.93 -3.61 -3.04
N LEU A 153 -19.09 -4.61 -2.16
CA LEU A 153 -18.00 -5.46 -1.69
C LEU A 153 -17.36 -6.28 -2.81
N VAL A 154 -18.16 -6.87 -3.69
CA VAL A 154 -17.65 -7.62 -4.85
C VAL A 154 -16.93 -6.71 -5.84
N TRP A 155 -17.45 -5.50 -6.07
CA TRP A 155 -16.80 -4.49 -6.90
C TRP A 155 -15.48 -4.00 -6.29
N MET A 156 -15.46 -3.77 -4.97
CA MET A 156 -14.25 -3.39 -4.24
C MET A 156 -13.19 -4.48 -4.29
N ASN A 157 -13.56 -5.75 -4.10
CA ASN A 157 -12.61 -6.87 -4.20
C ASN A 157 -12.03 -7.02 -5.61
N LYS A 158 -12.84 -6.81 -6.65
CA LYS A 158 -12.36 -6.81 -8.05
C LYS A 158 -11.42 -5.64 -8.35
N ARG A 159 -11.55 -4.51 -7.66
CA ARG A 159 -10.64 -3.36 -7.79
C ARG A 159 -9.39 -3.48 -6.91
N ALA A 160 -9.51 -4.05 -5.72
CA ALA A 160 -8.44 -4.22 -4.74
C ALA A 160 -7.35 -5.18 -5.25
N GLN A 161 -7.69 -6.19 -6.06
CA GLN A 161 -6.68 -7.07 -6.69
C GLN A 161 -5.72 -6.32 -7.62
N GLY A 162 -6.09 -5.15 -8.17
CA GLY A 162 -5.19 -4.31 -8.96
C GLY A 162 -4.23 -3.43 -8.14
N GLN A 163 -4.48 -3.25 -6.83
CA GLN A 163 -3.68 -2.40 -5.94
C GLN A 163 -2.94 -3.20 -4.85
N MET A 164 -3.41 -4.41 -4.53
CA MET A 164 -2.79 -5.33 -3.56
C MET A 164 -1.46 -5.92 -4.05
N GLY A 165 -1.23 -5.96 -5.37
CA GLY A 165 0.08 -6.32 -5.94
C GLY A 165 1.24 -5.39 -5.50
N ASN A 166 0.92 -4.16 -5.06
CA ASN A 166 1.89 -3.18 -4.59
C ASN A 166 2.11 -3.20 -3.06
N VAL A 167 1.26 -3.86 -2.28
CA VAL A 167 1.42 -3.96 -0.82
C VAL A 167 2.31 -5.15 -0.46
N MET A 168 2.30 -6.21 -1.28
CA MET A 168 3.25 -7.34 -1.18
C MET A 168 4.68 -6.98 -1.62
N SER A 169 4.96 -5.76 -2.06
CA SER A 169 6.33 -5.27 -2.35
C SER A 169 7.01 -4.53 -1.20
N ILE A 170 6.34 -4.34 -0.06
CA ILE A 170 6.93 -3.68 1.13
C ILE A 170 8.09 -4.49 1.74
N GLY A 171 8.23 -5.78 1.40
CA GLY A 171 9.35 -6.64 1.82
C GLY A 171 10.52 -6.76 0.83
N ARG A 172 10.40 -6.20 -0.37
CA ARG A 172 11.53 -6.12 -1.32
C ARG A 172 11.91 -4.66 -1.42
N SER A 173 12.89 -4.27 -0.61
CA SER A 173 13.78 -3.14 -0.86
C SER A 173 13.82 -2.90 -2.38
N ARG A 174 13.23 -1.80 -2.85
CA ARG A 174 13.60 -1.24 -4.14
C ARG A 174 15.05 -0.86 -3.94
N ALA A 175 15.95 -1.81 -4.24
CA ALA A 175 17.37 -1.64 -4.08
C ALA A 175 17.72 -0.30 -4.75
N LYS A 176 18.05 0.68 -3.91
CA LYS A 176 18.73 1.88 -4.37
C LYS A 176 19.98 1.29 -5.01
N ALA A 177 20.03 1.26 -6.34
CA ALA A 177 21.17 0.71 -7.04
C ALA A 177 22.37 1.52 -6.55
N TYR A 178 23.26 0.89 -5.77
CA TYR A 178 24.45 1.56 -5.32
C TYR A 178 25.23 1.81 -6.61
N GLN A 179 25.29 3.07 -7.03
CA GLN A 179 26.01 3.42 -8.25
C GLN A 179 27.48 3.14 -7.96
N ALA A 180 28.00 2.07 -8.55
CA ALA A 180 29.40 1.75 -8.49
C ALA A 180 30.16 2.85 -9.21
N ASP A 181 30.81 3.71 -8.43
CA ASP A 181 31.64 4.78 -8.94
C ASP A 181 33.02 4.22 -9.29
N LYS A 182 33.69 4.80 -10.27
CA LYS A 182 35.10 4.56 -10.54
C LYS A 182 35.82 5.89 -10.31
N PRO A 183 36.19 6.20 -9.06
CA PRO A 183 36.79 7.48 -8.74
C PRO A 183 38.10 7.66 -9.50
N SER A 184 38.32 8.87 -10.02
CA SER A 184 39.58 9.26 -10.65
C SER A 184 40.62 9.80 -9.66
N THR A 185 40.24 9.96 -8.39
CA THR A 185 41.11 10.44 -7.31
C THR A 185 42.19 9.40 -7.01
N THR A 186 43.41 9.85 -6.78
CA THR A 186 44.61 9.04 -6.53
C THR A 186 45.36 9.50 -5.28
N PHE A 187 46.41 8.80 -4.85
CA PHE A 187 47.22 9.23 -3.71
C PHE A 187 47.98 10.54 -3.97
N ALA A 188 48.19 10.90 -5.24
CA ALA A 188 48.77 12.18 -5.62
C ALA A 188 47.88 13.37 -5.24
N ASP A 189 46.56 13.16 -5.13
CA ASP A 189 45.60 14.20 -4.76
C ASP A 189 45.53 14.43 -3.25
N ILE A 190 46.29 13.66 -2.46
CA ILE A 190 46.31 13.73 -0.99
C ILE A 190 47.69 14.21 -0.54
N ALA A 191 47.73 15.34 0.18
CA ALA A 191 48.97 15.87 0.74
C ALA A 191 49.34 15.16 2.06
N GLY A 192 50.63 14.83 2.24
CA GLY A 192 51.18 14.26 3.47
C GLY A 192 50.79 12.80 3.73
N TYR A 193 50.75 12.39 5.01
CA TYR A 193 50.35 11.05 5.46
C TYR A 193 51.16 9.89 4.85
N GLU A 194 52.47 10.08 4.61
CA GLU A 194 53.31 9.10 3.92
C GLU A 194 53.28 7.70 4.56
N GLY A 195 53.29 7.60 5.89
CA GLY A 195 53.14 6.31 6.58
C GLY A 195 51.80 5.62 6.30
N VAL A 196 50.69 6.37 6.31
CA VAL A 196 49.35 5.83 6.04
C VAL A 196 49.21 5.45 4.56
N LYS A 197 49.75 6.25 3.64
CA LYS A 197 49.80 5.91 2.21
C LYS A 197 50.57 4.61 1.99
N GLN A 198 51.70 4.42 2.68
CA GLN A 198 52.49 3.20 2.59
C GLN A 198 51.71 1.97 3.09
N GLU A 199 51.05 2.05 4.25
CA GLU A 199 50.22 0.95 4.78
C GLU A 199 49.05 0.61 3.84
N ILE A 200 48.38 1.61 3.28
CA ILE A 200 47.23 1.41 2.40
C ILE A 200 47.67 0.92 1.00
N THR A 201 48.91 1.20 0.58
CA THR A 201 49.45 0.72 -0.71
C THR A 201 49.45 -0.80 -0.79
N GLU A 202 49.65 -1.51 0.32
CA GLU A 202 49.55 -2.98 0.35
C GLU A 202 48.16 -3.49 -0.08
N VAL A 203 47.11 -2.77 0.34
CA VAL A 203 45.72 -3.08 -0.04
C VAL A 203 45.47 -2.78 -1.51
N VAL A 204 46.04 -1.70 -2.04
CA VAL A 204 46.00 -1.39 -3.47
C VAL A 204 46.65 -2.51 -4.29
N ASP A 205 47.84 -2.97 -3.89
CA ASP A 205 48.57 -4.03 -4.59
C ASP A 205 47.80 -5.35 -4.59
N PHE A 206 47.19 -5.69 -3.46
CA PHE A 206 46.29 -6.84 -3.39
C PHE A 206 45.10 -6.69 -4.34
N LEU A 207 44.43 -5.54 -4.30
CA LEU A 207 43.29 -5.28 -5.15
C LEU A 207 43.68 -5.25 -6.62
N ARG A 208 44.95 -4.98 -6.98
CA ARG A 208 45.48 -5.02 -8.36
C ARG A 208 45.87 -6.42 -8.81
N MET A 209 46.50 -7.21 -7.94
CA MET A 209 47.08 -8.52 -8.26
C MET A 209 46.73 -9.58 -7.20
N PRO A 210 45.44 -9.91 -6.97
CA PRO A 210 45.03 -10.80 -5.87
C PRO A 210 45.63 -12.21 -6.00
N GLU A 211 45.87 -12.67 -7.22
CA GLU A 211 46.44 -14.00 -7.51
C GLU A 211 47.85 -14.18 -6.94
N ARG A 212 48.70 -13.14 -7.00
CA ARG A 212 50.07 -13.21 -6.46
C ARG A 212 50.06 -13.41 -4.94
N PHE A 213 49.11 -12.78 -4.25
CA PHE A 213 48.94 -12.94 -2.80
C PHE A 213 48.39 -14.33 -2.44
N ARG A 214 47.51 -14.87 -3.29
CA ARG A 214 46.98 -16.23 -3.14
C ARG A 214 48.06 -17.31 -3.30
N GLU A 215 48.93 -17.18 -4.29
CA GLU A 215 50.02 -18.13 -4.57
C GLU A 215 51.00 -18.26 -3.40
N ILE A 216 51.31 -17.16 -2.72
CA ILE A 216 52.21 -17.14 -1.56
C ILE A 216 51.49 -17.44 -0.23
N GLY A 217 50.17 -17.68 -0.27
CA GLY A 217 49.35 -17.95 0.92
C GLY A 217 49.18 -16.75 1.85
N ALA A 218 49.42 -15.52 1.37
CA ALA A 218 49.28 -14.32 2.17
C ALA A 218 47.79 -14.03 2.41
N ARG A 219 47.42 -13.86 3.69
CA ARG A 219 46.07 -13.41 4.07
C ARG A 219 46.04 -11.90 4.11
N VAL A 220 45.30 -11.30 3.19
CA VAL A 220 45.11 -9.85 3.16
C VAL A 220 44.00 -9.45 4.15
N PRO A 221 44.11 -8.29 4.81
CA PRO A 221 43.04 -7.79 5.67
C PRO A 221 41.71 -7.71 4.91
N LYS A 222 40.66 -8.30 5.49
CA LYS A 222 39.29 -8.23 4.94
C LYS A 222 38.71 -6.81 4.96
N GLY A 223 39.25 -5.97 5.84
CA GLY A 223 38.91 -4.56 5.86
C GLY A 223 39.84 -3.72 6.74
N MET A 224 39.66 -2.41 6.64
CA MET A 224 40.41 -1.41 7.40
C MET A 224 39.44 -0.40 8.01
N LEU A 225 39.79 0.10 9.20
CA LEU A 225 39.06 1.16 9.88
C LEU A 225 39.91 2.44 9.87
N LEU A 226 39.44 3.47 9.17
CA LEU A 226 40.01 4.79 9.15
C LEU A 226 39.47 5.60 10.34
N VAL A 227 40.35 5.94 11.27
CA VAL A 227 40.00 6.67 12.49
C VAL A 227 40.63 8.05 12.46
N GLY A 228 39.86 9.07 12.82
CA GLY A 228 40.40 10.40 13.07
C GLY A 228 39.30 11.45 13.18
N PRO A 229 39.63 12.70 13.57
CA PRO A 229 38.69 13.80 13.63
C PRO A 229 37.93 14.03 12.31
N PRO A 230 36.75 14.69 12.34
CA PRO A 230 36.06 15.09 11.12
C PRO A 230 36.94 16.02 10.28
N GLY A 231 36.84 15.91 8.96
CA GLY A 231 37.60 16.78 8.03
C GLY A 231 39.04 16.35 7.73
N THR A 232 39.53 15.22 8.26
CA THR A 232 40.90 14.72 7.98
C THR A 232 41.05 13.93 6.68
N GLY A 233 40.05 13.97 5.80
CA GLY A 233 40.14 13.32 4.49
C GLY A 233 39.95 11.80 4.46
N LYS A 234 39.32 11.18 5.47
CA LYS A 234 39.04 9.72 5.50
C LYS A 234 38.30 9.23 4.24
N THR A 235 37.23 9.91 3.85
CA THR A 235 36.46 9.61 2.63
C THR A 235 37.30 9.83 1.37
N LEU A 236 38.18 10.83 1.38
CA LEU A 236 39.10 11.11 0.26
C LEU A 236 40.13 9.99 0.10
N PHE A 237 40.70 9.51 1.21
CA PHE A 237 41.57 8.34 1.24
C PHE A 237 40.89 7.12 0.65
N ALA A 238 39.67 6.78 1.10
CA ALA A 238 38.95 5.62 0.59
C ALA A 238 38.70 5.69 -0.93
N ARG A 239 38.38 6.88 -1.45
CA ARG A 239 38.25 7.13 -2.90
C ARG A 239 39.59 6.98 -3.63
N ALA A 240 40.67 7.48 -3.05
CA ALA A 240 42.01 7.35 -3.62
C ALA A 240 42.47 5.89 -3.71
N VAL A 241 42.17 5.04 -2.71
CA VAL A 241 42.47 3.60 -2.77
C VAL A 241 41.76 2.94 -3.95
N ALA A 242 40.48 3.25 -4.16
CA ALA A 242 39.72 2.69 -5.27
C ALA A 242 40.25 3.17 -6.63
N GLY A 243 40.63 4.44 -6.74
CA GLY A 243 41.20 5.01 -7.95
C GLY A 243 42.58 4.44 -8.29
N GLU A 244 43.47 4.32 -7.30
CA GLU A 244 44.79 3.69 -7.46
C GLU A 244 44.70 2.21 -7.86
N ALA A 245 43.74 1.49 -7.28
CA ALA A 245 43.50 0.09 -7.62
C ALA A 245 42.72 -0.10 -8.94
N GLY A 246 42.01 0.93 -9.41
CA GLY A 246 41.17 0.89 -10.61
C GLY A 246 39.94 -0.01 -10.46
N VAL A 247 39.41 -0.17 -9.25
CA VAL A 247 38.30 -1.09 -8.92
C VAL A 247 36.98 -0.34 -8.69
N GLY A 248 35.86 -1.06 -8.64
CA GLY A 248 34.57 -0.44 -8.33
C GLY A 248 34.52 0.11 -6.90
N PHE A 249 33.88 1.25 -6.70
CA PHE A 249 33.71 1.89 -5.40
C PHE A 249 32.23 1.98 -5.03
N LEU A 250 31.85 1.30 -3.95
CA LEU A 250 30.50 1.34 -3.37
C LEU A 250 30.57 2.13 -2.07
N SER A 251 29.94 3.30 -2.03
CA SER A 251 29.92 4.18 -0.85
C SER A 251 28.55 4.15 -0.18
N VAL A 252 28.54 3.93 1.13
CA VAL A 252 27.34 3.99 1.98
C VAL A 252 27.66 4.72 3.28
N THR A 253 26.66 5.34 3.89
CA THR A 253 26.80 5.90 5.24
C THR A 253 26.17 4.91 6.23
N GLY A 254 26.75 4.73 7.42
CA GLY A 254 26.26 3.78 8.41
C GLY A 254 24.81 4.06 8.86
N SER A 255 24.41 5.34 8.85
CA SER A 255 23.04 5.77 9.10
C SER A 255 22.03 5.30 8.03
N ASP A 256 22.47 4.98 6.80
CA ASP A 256 21.60 4.40 5.77
C ASP A 256 21.07 3.02 6.15
N PHE A 257 21.69 2.35 7.12
CA PHE A 257 21.21 1.06 7.60
C PHE A 257 20.22 1.16 8.75
N MET A 258 20.05 2.34 9.35
CA MET A 258 19.15 2.58 10.48
C MET A 258 17.77 2.99 9.95
N GLU A 259 16.76 2.14 10.09
CA GLU A 259 15.38 2.47 9.72
C GLU A 259 14.34 2.12 10.80
N MET A 260 13.15 2.71 10.67
CA MET A 260 12.01 2.44 11.57
C MET A 260 11.47 1.01 11.44
N PHE A 261 11.80 0.30 10.36
CA PHE A 261 11.31 -1.04 10.06
C PHE A 261 12.38 -2.10 10.37
N VAL A 262 12.03 -3.02 11.26
CA VAL A 262 12.91 -4.14 11.66
C VAL A 262 13.32 -4.95 10.43
N GLY A 263 14.60 -5.29 10.35
CA GLY A 263 15.16 -6.16 9.30
C GLY A 263 15.48 -5.48 7.97
N VAL A 264 15.12 -4.20 7.77
CA VAL A 264 15.47 -3.47 6.54
C VAL A 264 16.98 -3.23 6.45
N GLY A 265 17.64 -2.83 7.55
CA GLY A 265 19.09 -2.65 7.59
C GLY A 265 19.86 -3.92 7.20
N ALA A 266 19.50 -5.06 7.80
CA ALA A 266 20.10 -6.35 7.46
C ALA A 266 19.89 -6.75 5.98
N SER A 267 18.73 -6.46 5.39
CA SER A 267 18.51 -6.69 3.95
C SER A 267 19.41 -5.82 3.08
N ARG A 268 19.59 -4.55 3.43
CA ARG A 268 20.48 -3.63 2.69
C ARG A 268 21.93 -4.08 2.74
N VAL A 269 22.39 -4.60 3.88
CA VAL A 269 23.73 -5.17 4.01
C VAL A 269 23.90 -6.33 3.00
N ARG A 270 22.96 -7.27 2.95
CA ARG A 270 23.02 -8.37 1.95
C ARG A 270 23.04 -7.85 0.52
N ASP A 271 22.19 -6.88 0.21
CA ASP A 271 22.10 -6.28 -1.13
C ASP A 271 23.39 -5.56 -1.53
N LEU A 272 24.01 -4.82 -0.60
CA LEU A 272 25.29 -4.13 -0.80
C LEU A 272 26.40 -5.12 -1.15
N PHE A 273 26.52 -6.19 -0.36
CA PHE A 273 27.51 -7.24 -0.59
C PHE A 273 27.24 -8.04 -1.87
N ALA A 274 25.98 -8.33 -2.19
CA ALA A 274 25.62 -8.95 -3.46
C ALA A 274 25.98 -8.07 -4.67
N GLN A 275 25.88 -6.75 -4.55
CA GLN A 275 26.32 -5.81 -5.59
C GLN A 275 27.85 -5.78 -5.71
N ALA A 276 28.58 -5.79 -4.59
CA ALA A 276 30.04 -5.88 -4.60
C ALA A 276 30.53 -7.15 -5.31
N ARG A 277 29.93 -8.32 -5.03
CA ARG A 277 30.25 -9.59 -5.70
C ARG A 277 30.05 -9.52 -7.22
N LYS A 278 29.00 -8.83 -7.70
CA LYS A 278 28.73 -8.67 -9.14
C LYS A 278 29.81 -7.85 -9.86
N LEU A 279 30.50 -6.97 -9.16
CA LEU A 279 31.60 -6.17 -9.72
C LEU A 279 32.90 -6.98 -9.83
N GLY A 280 32.99 -8.13 -9.17
CA GLY A 280 34.21 -8.93 -9.07
C GLY A 280 35.21 -8.29 -8.10
N ARG A 281 35.81 -7.16 -8.47
CA ARG A 281 36.78 -6.43 -7.62
C ARG A 281 36.20 -5.08 -7.23
N ALA A 282 36.00 -4.88 -5.93
CA ALA A 282 35.37 -3.68 -5.42
C ALA A 282 35.82 -3.31 -3.99
N ILE A 283 35.74 -2.02 -3.69
CA ILE A 283 35.84 -1.48 -2.35
C ILE A 283 34.44 -1.12 -1.87
N ILE A 284 34.07 -1.61 -0.69
CA ILE A 284 32.89 -1.17 0.04
C ILE A 284 33.35 -0.16 1.08
N PHE A 285 32.98 1.11 0.90
CA PHE A 285 33.24 2.17 1.85
C PHE A 285 32.02 2.46 2.72
N ILE A 286 32.18 2.37 4.04
CA ILE A 286 31.15 2.67 5.03
C ILE A 286 31.61 3.88 5.85
N ASP A 287 31.03 5.04 5.60
CA ASP A 287 31.26 6.22 6.43
C ASP A 287 30.40 6.16 7.70
N GLU A 288 30.81 6.84 8.77
CA GLU A 288 30.08 6.87 10.06
C GLU A 288 29.68 5.47 10.58
N ILE A 289 30.62 4.51 10.56
CA ILE A 289 30.34 3.13 11.01
C ILE A 289 29.96 3.07 12.50
N ASP A 290 30.27 4.10 13.29
CA ASP A 290 29.87 4.22 14.69
C ASP A 290 28.35 4.24 14.89
N SER A 291 27.58 4.66 13.88
CA SER A 291 26.10 4.56 13.89
C SER A 291 25.60 3.11 14.09
N ILE A 292 26.26 2.12 13.48
CA ILE A 292 25.92 0.69 13.61
C ILE A 292 26.87 -0.08 14.54
N GLY A 293 28.08 0.42 14.80
CA GLY A 293 29.15 -0.27 15.52
C GLY A 293 29.28 0.00 17.03
N ARG A 294 28.64 1.06 17.57
CA ARG A 294 28.73 1.43 19.00
C ARG A 294 28.33 0.33 20.01
N LYS A 295 29.14 0.09 21.04
CA LYS A 295 28.76 -0.85 22.12
C LYS A 295 27.47 -0.42 22.85
N ARG A 296 26.69 -1.39 23.33
CA ARG A 296 25.45 -1.15 24.11
C ARG A 296 25.74 -0.28 25.33
N GLY A 297 24.83 0.64 25.64
CA GLY A 297 24.64 1.14 27.00
C GLY A 297 23.63 0.25 27.73
N ALA A 298 23.75 0.07 29.04
CA ALA A 298 22.87 -0.76 29.88
C ALA A 298 21.45 -0.16 30.07
N GLY A 299 20.80 0.28 28.99
CA GLY A 299 19.47 0.89 28.99
C GLY A 299 18.38 -0.10 28.56
N LEU A 300 17.43 -0.35 29.47
CA LEU A 300 16.17 -1.06 29.20
C LEU A 300 15.33 -0.26 28.19
N GLY A 301 15.32 -0.67 26.92
CA GLY A 301 14.47 -0.07 25.89
C GLY A 301 14.68 -0.70 24.51
N GLY A 302 13.63 -1.31 23.96
CA GLY A 302 13.59 -2.13 22.73
C GLY A 302 13.78 -1.41 21.39
N GLY A 303 14.68 -0.43 21.32
CA GLY A 303 15.17 0.16 20.07
C GLY A 303 16.50 -0.44 19.58
N HIS A 304 16.97 -1.51 20.23
CA HIS A 304 18.30 -2.09 20.01
C HIS A 304 18.35 -3.22 18.97
N ASP A 305 17.23 -3.87 18.69
CA ASP A 305 17.22 -5.13 17.94
C ASP A 305 17.60 -4.94 16.46
N GLU A 306 17.20 -3.83 15.84
CA GLU A 306 17.47 -3.58 14.42
C GLU A 306 18.94 -3.27 14.16
N ARG A 307 19.56 -2.48 15.02
CA ARG A 307 20.97 -2.14 14.95
C ARG A 307 21.87 -3.35 15.18
N GLU A 308 21.56 -4.17 16.20
CA GLU A 308 22.29 -5.40 16.47
C GLU A 308 22.12 -6.43 15.36
N GLN A 309 20.91 -6.58 14.82
CA GLN A 309 20.64 -7.46 13.69
C GLN A 309 21.44 -7.04 12.45
N THR A 310 21.48 -5.74 12.16
CA THR A 310 22.23 -5.17 11.03
C THR A 310 23.74 -5.36 11.21
N LEU A 311 24.27 -5.08 12.40
CA LEU A 311 25.69 -5.29 12.72
C LEU A 311 26.07 -6.77 12.58
N ASN A 312 25.28 -7.68 13.16
CA ASN A 312 25.53 -9.12 13.05
C ASN A 312 25.46 -9.60 11.60
N GLN A 313 24.56 -9.05 10.79
CA GLN A 313 24.52 -9.35 9.35
C GLN A 313 25.79 -8.84 8.65
N MET A 314 26.29 -7.65 9.00
CA MET A 314 27.54 -7.13 8.44
C MET A 314 28.73 -8.03 8.80
N LEU A 315 28.83 -8.47 10.06
CA LEU A 315 29.86 -9.40 10.52
C LEU A 315 29.75 -10.76 9.80
N ALA A 316 28.53 -11.29 9.65
CA ALA A 316 28.29 -12.55 8.95
C ALA A 316 28.70 -12.47 7.47
N GLU A 317 28.40 -11.35 6.78
CA GLU A 317 28.88 -11.13 5.41
C GLU A 317 30.41 -11.03 5.41
N MET A 318 31.02 -10.21 6.28
CA MET A 318 32.49 -10.07 6.42
C MET A 318 33.20 -11.41 6.60
N ASP A 319 32.65 -12.29 7.43
CA ASP A 319 33.20 -13.62 7.66
C ASP A 319 32.98 -14.56 6.46
N GLY A 320 31.84 -14.42 5.78
CA GLY A 320 31.45 -15.21 4.62
C GLY A 320 32.31 -15.01 3.36
N PHE A 321 33.09 -13.93 3.25
CA PHE A 321 34.01 -13.74 2.13
C PHE A 321 35.28 -14.58 2.30
N GLU A 322 35.60 -15.35 1.26
CA GLU A 322 36.96 -15.80 1.05
C GLU A 322 37.83 -14.61 0.63
N THR A 323 39.08 -14.57 1.10
CA THR A 323 40.08 -13.58 0.67
C THR A 323 40.35 -13.62 -0.85
N SER A 324 39.83 -14.63 -1.55
CA SER A 324 39.94 -14.80 -3.00
C SER A 324 38.96 -13.91 -3.80
N GLU A 325 37.88 -13.40 -3.19
CA GLU A 325 36.84 -12.66 -3.92
C GLU A 325 37.24 -11.23 -4.32
N GLY A 326 38.40 -10.71 -3.88
CA GLY A 326 38.90 -9.40 -4.31
C GLY A 326 38.03 -8.21 -3.85
N ILE A 327 37.28 -8.39 -2.76
CA ILE A 327 36.45 -7.38 -2.12
C ILE A 327 37.13 -6.94 -0.83
N VAL A 328 37.25 -5.63 -0.61
CA VAL A 328 37.82 -5.05 0.62
C VAL A 328 36.84 -4.04 1.21
N ILE A 329 36.71 -4.06 2.53
CA ILE A 329 35.84 -3.14 3.26
C ILE A 329 36.69 -2.03 3.89
N LEU A 330 36.37 -0.78 3.58
CA LEU A 330 36.95 0.38 4.24
C LEU A 330 35.84 1.03 5.08
N ALA A 331 36.08 1.21 6.36
CA ALA A 331 35.15 1.90 7.25
C ALA A 331 35.78 3.19 7.78
N ALA A 332 34.98 4.22 8.02
CA ALA A 332 35.44 5.46 8.64
C ALA A 332 34.63 5.77 9.91
N THR A 333 35.33 6.25 10.94
CA THR A 333 34.69 6.74 12.17
C THR A 333 35.43 7.95 12.73
N ASN A 334 34.69 8.84 13.37
CA ASN A 334 35.23 9.90 14.23
C ASN A 334 35.33 9.46 15.71
N ARG A 335 34.74 8.31 16.03
CA ARG A 335 34.55 7.76 17.38
C ARG A 335 35.04 6.31 17.41
N PRO A 336 36.31 6.07 17.75
CA PRO A 336 36.84 4.71 17.88
C PRO A 336 36.45 4.01 19.19
N ASP A 337 35.87 4.75 20.15
CA ASP A 337 35.44 4.28 21.47
C ASP A 337 34.26 3.28 21.45
#